data_AF-A0A2M8BLR4-F1
#
_entry.id   AF-A0A2M8BLR4-F1
#
_cell.length_a   1.000
_cell.length_b   1.000
_cell.length_c   1.000
_cell.angle_alpha   90.00
_cell.angle_beta   90.00
_cell.angle_gamma   90.00
#
_symmetry.space_group_name_H-M   'P 1'
#
loop_
_entity.id
_entity.type
_entity.pdbx_description
1 polymer ?
#
loop_
_entity_poly.entity_id
_entity_poly.type
_entity_poly.pdbx_seq_one_letter_code
_entity_poly.pdbx_strand_id
1 'polypeptide(L)'
;MFFSELEACLGAGDLLAQRWHDLTRRLHLTEPEVAALALLVGATLSPLLARVLRVSWAETSRQGVPIGLVALALLDESVIASTFDSPQSATTLLLLGKGPLSRGGVLQHVADGHLRSEQDVFVTEYALDWLCGAPLKHKWVLGLVADAPPARLRQHLAPALRLLASSSPARAVVTGPPGSGRLAVAGQLARAIAPDAGLLLLPLERCARRGALEASIADVRTLAVLTGALVAVTGADALGEQRRAVQDAVVDAFAS
;
A
#
# COMPACT_ATOMS: atom_id res chain seq x y z
N MET A 1 -18.90 -10.38 9.00
CA MET A 1 -19.92 -9.30 9.17
C MET A 1 -19.49 -7.97 8.52
N PHE A 2 -18.18 -7.69 8.45
CA PHE A 2 -17.65 -6.43 7.89
C PHE A 2 -17.95 -6.23 6.38
N PHE A 3 -17.89 -7.31 5.59
CA PHE A 3 -18.11 -7.24 4.14
C PHE A 3 -19.54 -6.82 3.75
N SER A 4 -20.56 -7.23 4.50
CA SER A 4 -21.96 -6.89 4.16
C SER A 4 -22.29 -5.41 4.39
N GLU A 5 -21.67 -4.77 5.39
CA GLU A 5 -21.85 -3.33 5.63
C GLU A 5 -21.06 -2.48 4.63
N LEU A 6 -19.83 -2.91 4.30
CA LEU A 6 -19.04 -2.27 3.25
C LEU A 6 -19.78 -2.31 1.91
N GLU A 7 -20.37 -3.46 1.54
CA GLU A 7 -21.18 -3.62 0.33
C GLU A 7 -22.42 -2.73 0.32
N ALA A 8 -23.09 -2.53 1.47
CA ALA A 8 -24.20 -1.59 1.58
C ALA A 8 -23.76 -0.14 1.32
N CYS A 9 -22.63 0.29 1.90
CA CYS A 9 -22.08 1.62 1.67
C CYS A 9 -21.60 1.82 0.22
N LEU A 10 -21.03 0.78 -0.42
CA LEU A 10 -20.71 0.77 -1.84
C LEU A 10 -21.97 0.95 -2.70
N GLY A 11 -23.04 0.24 -2.37
CA GLY A 11 -24.34 0.37 -3.06
C GLY A 11 -24.93 1.78 -2.94
N ALA A 12 -24.61 2.51 -1.87
CA ALA A 12 -24.99 3.91 -1.68
C ALA A 12 -24.06 4.93 -2.38
N GLY A 13 -22.98 4.47 -3.02
CA GLY A 13 -22.03 5.32 -3.73
C GLY A 13 -21.01 6.04 -2.83
N ASP A 14 -20.74 5.52 -1.63
CA ASP A 14 -19.74 6.10 -0.72
C ASP A 14 -18.33 5.93 -1.29
N LEU A 15 -17.67 7.05 -1.60
CA LEU A 15 -16.30 7.09 -2.12
C LEU A 15 -15.27 6.52 -1.14
N LEU A 16 -15.51 6.64 0.17
CA LEU A 16 -14.63 6.07 1.19
C LEU A 16 -14.76 4.55 1.21
N ALA A 17 -15.99 4.03 1.16
CA ALA A 17 -16.24 2.60 1.04
C ALA A 17 -15.57 2.03 -0.23
N GLN A 18 -15.63 2.75 -1.35
CA GLN A 18 -14.95 2.38 -2.59
C GLN A 18 -13.44 2.24 -2.41
N ARG A 19 -12.78 3.19 -1.73
CA ARG A 19 -11.33 3.11 -1.42
C ARG A 19 -10.99 1.86 -0.62
N TRP A 20 -11.73 1.59 0.45
CA TRP A 20 -11.51 0.40 1.29
C TRP A 20 -11.72 -0.90 0.50
N HIS A 21 -12.76 -0.95 -0.33
CA HIS A 21 -13.04 -2.08 -1.20
C HIS A 21 -11.92 -2.32 -2.23
N ASP A 22 -11.48 -1.27 -2.92
CA ASP A 22 -10.43 -1.37 -3.93
C ASP A 22 -9.09 -1.80 -3.32
N LEU A 23 -8.74 -1.29 -2.15
CA LEU A 23 -7.53 -1.73 -1.42
C LEU A 23 -7.62 -3.21 -1.06
N THR A 24 -8.74 -3.63 -0.46
CA THR A 24 -9.00 -5.01 -0.04
C THR A 24 -8.87 -5.98 -1.21
N ARG A 25 -9.48 -5.65 -2.35
CA ARG A 25 -9.42 -6.46 -3.56
C ARG A 25 -8.03 -6.50 -4.18
N ARG A 26 -7.34 -5.36 -4.22
CA ARG A 26 -6.01 -5.24 -4.85
C ARG A 26 -4.93 -6.00 -4.09
N LEU A 27 -4.98 -5.92 -2.76
CA LEU A 27 -4.05 -6.61 -1.89
C LEU A 27 -4.47 -8.04 -1.55
N HIS A 28 -5.64 -8.47 -2.02
CA HIS A 28 -6.26 -9.76 -1.66
C HIS A 28 -6.31 -9.94 -0.13
N LEU A 29 -6.68 -8.89 0.60
CA LEU A 29 -6.71 -8.92 2.06
C LEU A 29 -7.74 -9.93 2.55
N THR A 30 -7.34 -10.72 3.53
CA THR A 30 -8.21 -11.63 4.24
C THR A 30 -9.09 -10.88 5.26
N GLU A 31 -10.20 -11.49 5.71
CA GLU A 31 -11.07 -10.86 6.72
C GLU A 31 -10.32 -10.44 8.00
N PRO A 32 -9.38 -11.23 8.56
CA PRO A 32 -8.58 -10.80 9.71
C PRO A 32 -7.70 -9.58 9.42
N GLU A 33 -7.15 -9.46 8.22
CA GLU A 33 -6.32 -8.31 7.84
C GLU A 33 -7.14 -7.04 7.67
N VAL A 34 -8.32 -7.16 7.08
CA VAL A 34 -9.26 -6.04 6.96
C VAL A 34 -9.70 -5.57 8.35
N ALA A 35 -10.05 -6.50 9.25
CA ALA A 35 -10.45 -6.19 10.61
C ALA A 35 -9.31 -5.57 11.43
N ALA A 36 -8.07 -6.08 11.29
CA ALA A 36 -6.89 -5.51 11.93
C ALA A 36 -6.62 -4.08 11.44
N LEU A 37 -6.69 -3.85 10.13
CA LEU A 37 -6.53 -2.51 9.57
C LEU A 37 -7.61 -1.55 10.08
N ALA A 38 -8.88 -1.98 10.11
CA ALA A 38 -9.99 -1.20 10.65
C ALA A 38 -9.81 -0.85 12.14
N LEU A 39 -9.39 -1.82 12.95
CA LEU A 39 -9.11 -1.60 14.38
C LEU A 39 -7.98 -0.60 14.57
N LEU A 40 -6.88 -0.71 13.83
CA LEU A 40 -5.73 0.19 13.95
C LEU A 40 -6.06 1.62 13.50
N VAL A 41 -6.78 1.78 12.39
CA VAL A 41 -7.29 3.09 11.95
C VAL A 41 -8.22 3.68 13.01
N GLY A 42 -9.18 2.90 13.51
CA GLY A 42 -10.09 3.33 14.57
C GLY A 42 -9.36 3.74 15.85
N ALA A 43 -8.35 2.97 16.27
CA ALA A 43 -7.55 3.26 17.46
C ALA A 43 -6.75 4.55 17.30
N THR A 44 -6.27 4.84 16.09
CA THR A 44 -5.52 6.07 15.82
C THR A 44 -6.43 7.30 15.83
N LEU A 45 -7.67 7.16 15.35
CA LEU A 45 -8.64 8.26 15.29
C LEU A 45 -9.44 8.48 16.58
N SER A 46 -9.56 7.45 17.44
CA SER A 46 -10.37 7.50 18.67
C SER A 46 -9.50 7.42 19.92
N PRO A 47 -9.36 8.54 20.68
CA PRO A 47 -8.62 8.55 21.94
C PRO A 47 -9.19 7.59 22.99
N LEU A 48 -10.51 7.34 22.96
CA LEU A 48 -11.17 6.41 23.86
C LEU A 48 -10.79 4.96 23.53
N LEU A 49 -10.82 4.58 22.25
CA LEU A 49 -10.40 3.24 21.81
C LEU A 49 -8.90 3.02 22.10
N ALA A 50 -8.06 4.01 21.79
CA ALA A 50 -6.63 3.97 22.13
C ALA A 50 -6.41 3.75 23.63
N ARG A 51 -7.17 4.47 24.47
CA ARG A 51 -7.10 4.31 25.93
C ARG A 51 -7.55 2.92 26.38
N VAL A 52 -8.66 2.40 25.85
CA VAL A 52 -9.16 1.06 26.18
C VAL A 52 -8.13 0.01 25.81
N LEU A 53 -7.52 0.09 24.63
CA LEU A 53 -6.48 -0.84 24.19
C LEU A 53 -5.24 -0.79 25.10
N ARG A 54 -4.74 0.41 25.43
CA ARG A 54 -3.60 0.55 26.36
C ARG A 54 -3.90 0.01 27.76
N VAL A 55 -5.11 0.25 28.27
CA VAL A 55 -5.56 -0.26 29.58
C VAL A 55 -5.68 -1.79 29.55
N SER A 56 -6.21 -2.37 28.48
CA SER A 56 -6.35 -3.82 28.33
C SER A 56 -5.01 -4.57 28.36
N TRP A 57 -3.93 -3.86 28.01
CA TRP A 57 -2.57 -4.38 28.01
C TRP A 57 -1.73 -3.91 29.22
N ALA A 58 -2.32 -3.13 30.14
CA ALA A 58 -1.66 -2.56 31.32
C ALA A 58 -0.35 -1.77 31.03
N GLU A 59 -0.13 -1.30 29.81
CA GLU A 59 1.08 -0.58 29.42
C GLU A 59 0.72 0.76 28.79
N THR A 60 0.84 1.83 29.58
CA THR A 60 0.43 3.19 29.18
C THR A 60 1.53 3.96 28.46
N SER A 61 2.79 3.49 28.52
CA SER A 61 3.93 4.17 27.91
C SER A 61 4.10 3.88 26.41
N ARG A 62 3.47 2.82 25.90
CA ARG A 62 3.57 2.41 24.49
C ARG A 62 2.95 3.43 23.55
N GLN A 63 3.67 3.67 22.46
CA GLN A 63 3.21 4.53 21.38
C GLN A 63 2.29 3.77 20.41
N GLY A 64 2.44 2.45 20.28
CA GLY A 64 1.70 1.60 19.34
C GLY A 64 0.81 0.55 20.01
N VAL A 65 0.06 -0.17 19.18
CA VAL A 65 -0.73 -1.33 19.61
C VAL A 65 0.08 -2.59 19.35
N PRO A 66 0.28 -3.47 20.35
CA PRO A 66 1.03 -4.70 20.13
C PRO A 66 0.24 -5.64 19.22
N ILE A 67 0.92 -6.26 18.27
CA ILE A 67 0.29 -7.12 17.25
C ILE A 67 -0.44 -8.33 17.87
N GLY A 68 0.07 -8.82 19.00
CA GLY A 68 -0.58 -9.89 19.78
C GLY A 68 -1.94 -9.48 20.33
N LEU A 69 -2.10 -8.24 20.78
CA LEU A 69 -3.39 -7.73 21.26
C LEU A 69 -4.38 -7.56 20.11
N VAL A 70 -3.92 -7.12 18.94
CA VAL A 70 -4.74 -7.06 17.72
C VAL A 70 -5.23 -8.46 17.36
N ALA A 71 -4.35 -9.45 17.35
CA ALA A 71 -4.73 -10.83 17.07
C ALA A 71 -5.74 -11.36 18.10
N LEU A 72 -5.51 -11.14 19.40
CA LEU A 72 -6.44 -11.55 20.45
C LEU A 72 -7.80 -10.87 20.37
N ALA A 73 -7.85 -9.57 20.07
CA ALA A 73 -9.09 -8.81 19.98
C ALA A 73 -9.95 -9.21 18.77
N LEU A 74 -9.35 -9.80 17.75
CA LEU A 74 -10.03 -10.22 16.52
C LEU A 74 -10.41 -11.72 16.51
N LEU A 75 -9.95 -12.48 17.50
CA LEU A 75 -10.30 -13.89 17.65
C LEU A 75 -11.51 -14.01 18.58
N ASP A 76 -12.64 -14.48 18.05
CA ASP A 76 -13.92 -14.60 18.76
C ASP A 76 -14.01 -15.88 19.63
N GLU A 77 -13.07 -16.82 19.46
CA GLU A 77 -13.02 -18.06 20.24
C GLU A 77 -11.79 -18.11 21.16
N SER A 78 -11.99 -18.71 22.34
CA SER A 78 -10.92 -19.06 23.28
C SER A 78 -9.76 -19.69 22.51
N VAL A 79 -8.62 -19.02 22.47
CA VAL A 79 -7.42 -19.41 21.72
C VAL A 79 -7.12 -20.90 21.92
N ILE A 80 -7.54 -21.73 20.97
CA ILE A 80 -7.14 -23.14 20.90
C ILE A 80 -5.79 -23.14 20.18
N ALA A 81 -4.81 -23.86 20.73
CA ALA A 81 -3.46 -23.98 20.16
C ALA A 81 -3.46 -24.30 18.64
N SER A 82 -4.52 -24.95 18.15
CA SER A 82 -4.75 -25.28 16.74
C SER A 82 -4.84 -24.09 15.79
N THR A 83 -5.16 -22.87 16.26
CA THR A 83 -5.20 -21.66 15.42
C THR A 83 -3.81 -21.23 14.94
N PHE A 84 -2.77 -21.63 15.67
CA PHE A 84 -1.35 -21.37 15.34
C PHE A 84 -0.64 -22.58 14.73
N ASP A 85 -1.29 -23.75 14.65
CA ASP A 85 -0.68 -24.99 14.17
C ASP A 85 -0.37 -24.97 12.65
N SER A 86 -0.98 -24.05 11.90
CA SER A 86 -0.62 -23.80 10.51
C SER A 86 0.23 -22.53 10.37
N PRO A 87 1.52 -22.63 9.99
CA PRO A 87 2.39 -21.47 9.77
C PRO A 87 1.94 -20.56 8.60
N GLN A 88 0.88 -20.95 7.88
CA GLN A 88 0.28 -20.18 6.78
C GLN A 88 -1.09 -19.56 7.15
N SER A 89 -1.57 -19.68 8.39
CA SER A 89 -2.83 -19.02 8.76
C SER A 89 -2.68 -17.49 8.65
N ALA A 90 -3.72 -16.80 8.18
CA ALA A 90 -3.70 -15.35 7.99
C ALA A 90 -3.35 -14.59 9.28
N THR A 91 -3.84 -15.09 10.42
CA THR A 91 -3.48 -14.58 11.76
C THR A 91 -1.99 -14.73 12.05
N THR A 92 -1.39 -15.86 11.71
CA THR A 92 0.06 -16.08 11.85
C THR A 92 0.87 -15.18 10.89
N LEU A 93 0.42 -14.99 9.65
CA LEU A 93 1.10 -14.09 8.71
C LEU A 93 1.01 -12.61 9.10
N LEU A 94 -0.12 -12.21 9.68
CA LEU A 94 -0.29 -10.90 10.31
C LEU A 94 0.71 -10.75 11.46
N LEU A 95 0.70 -11.68 12.42
CA LEU A 95 1.60 -11.72 13.59
C LEU A 95 3.08 -11.71 13.23
N LEU A 96 3.45 -12.34 12.12
CA LEU A 96 4.83 -12.39 11.64
C LEU A 96 5.24 -11.15 10.83
N GLY A 97 4.33 -10.19 10.61
CA GLY A 97 4.59 -9.02 9.76
C GLY A 97 4.88 -9.39 8.30
N LYS A 98 4.41 -10.56 7.85
CA LYS A 98 4.69 -11.10 6.51
C LYS A 98 3.50 -10.98 5.55
N GLY A 99 2.39 -10.40 6.00
CA GLY A 99 1.20 -10.17 5.19
C GLY A 99 1.33 -8.99 4.19
N PRO A 100 0.43 -8.92 3.19
CA PRO A 100 0.36 -7.84 2.20
C PRO A 100 0.38 -6.42 2.79
N LEU A 101 -0.25 -6.20 3.95
CA LEU A 101 -0.25 -4.89 4.61
C LEU A 101 1.15 -4.44 5.06
N SER A 102 1.98 -5.37 5.54
CA SER A 102 3.35 -5.07 5.98
C SER A 102 4.29 -4.94 4.78
N ARG A 103 4.18 -5.83 3.79
CA ARG A 103 4.99 -5.78 2.56
C ARG A 103 4.70 -4.53 1.74
N GLY A 104 3.44 -4.13 1.66
CA GLY A 104 2.99 -2.91 0.99
C GLY A 104 3.34 -1.63 1.75
N GLY A 105 3.94 -1.70 2.93
CA GLY A 105 4.29 -0.53 3.75
C GLY A 105 3.07 0.24 4.28
N VAL A 106 1.89 -0.39 4.31
CA VAL A 106 0.68 0.15 4.93
C VAL A 106 0.82 0.07 6.46
N LEU A 107 1.36 -1.06 6.94
CA LEU A 107 1.71 -1.26 8.34
C LEU A 107 3.21 -1.12 8.54
N GLN A 108 3.60 -0.41 9.60
CA GLN A 108 4.97 -0.29 10.06
C GLN A 108 5.12 -1.03 11.39
N HIS A 109 6.20 -1.82 11.50
CA HIS A 109 6.56 -2.55 12.71
C HIS A 109 7.67 -1.81 13.43
N VAL A 110 7.51 -1.61 14.75
CA VAL A 110 8.55 -1.09 15.63
C VAL A 110 9.01 -2.23 16.52
N ALA A 111 10.27 -2.64 16.34
CA ALA A 111 10.92 -3.54 17.28
C ALA A 111 11.32 -2.72 18.50
N ASP A 112 10.41 -2.59 19.46
CA ASP A 112 10.76 -2.02 20.76
C ASP A 112 11.72 -3.00 21.43
N GLY A 113 13.00 -2.60 21.52
CA GLY A 113 14.11 -3.43 22.01
C GLY A 113 14.00 -3.88 23.47
N HIS A 114 12.81 -3.82 24.07
CA HIS A 114 12.52 -4.14 25.46
C HIS A 114 11.98 -5.57 25.62
N LEU A 115 11.37 -6.17 24.59
CA LEU A 115 10.98 -7.59 24.58
C LEU A 115 11.12 -8.17 23.16
N ARG A 116 12.04 -9.11 22.96
CA ARG A 116 12.29 -9.75 21.65
C ARG A 116 11.07 -10.51 21.07
N SER A 117 10.01 -10.67 21.85
CA SER A 117 8.82 -11.45 21.51
C SER A 117 7.62 -10.60 21.06
N GLU A 118 7.65 -9.27 21.21
CA GLU A 118 6.50 -8.42 20.93
C GLU A 118 6.85 -7.29 19.97
N GLN A 119 5.98 -7.06 18.98
CA GLN A 119 6.15 -6.01 17.98
C GLN A 119 4.96 -5.06 18.03
N ASP A 120 5.25 -3.77 18.11
CA ASP A 120 4.25 -2.71 17.99
C ASP A 120 3.98 -2.42 16.51
N VAL A 121 2.71 -2.21 16.18
CA VAL A 121 2.28 -1.97 14.81
C VAL A 121 1.53 -0.65 14.70
N PHE A 122 1.81 0.05 13.61
CA PHE A 122 1.21 1.32 13.24
C PHE A 122 0.72 1.30 11.81
N VAL A 123 -0.35 2.05 11.53
CA VAL A 123 -0.70 2.43 10.16
C VAL A 123 0.17 3.62 9.79
N THR A 124 0.83 3.57 8.63
CA THR A 124 1.64 4.71 8.17
C THR A 124 0.77 5.95 7.97
N GLU A 125 1.32 7.14 8.19
CA GLU A 125 0.58 8.40 8.08
C GLU A 125 -0.13 8.54 6.72
N TYR A 126 0.56 8.19 5.62
CA TYR A 126 -0.03 8.20 4.28
C TYR A 126 -1.21 7.24 4.12
N ALA A 127 -1.10 6.04 4.71
CA ALA A 127 -2.18 5.07 4.67
C ALA A 127 -3.37 5.54 5.50
N LEU A 128 -3.11 6.08 6.70
CA LEU A 128 -4.15 6.61 7.57
C LEU A 128 -4.91 7.74 6.88
N ASP A 129 -4.21 8.75 6.39
CA ASP A 129 -4.80 9.89 5.68
C ASP A 129 -5.68 9.42 4.52
N TRP A 130 -5.15 8.52 3.69
CA TRP A 130 -5.88 8.02 2.52
C TRP A 130 -7.12 7.20 2.89
N LEU A 131 -7.01 6.32 3.89
CA LEU A 131 -8.10 5.50 4.43
C LEU A 131 -9.16 6.31 5.16
N CYS A 132 -8.83 7.54 5.57
CA CYS A 132 -9.75 8.51 6.16
C CYS A 132 -10.36 9.47 5.12
N GLY A 133 -10.12 9.23 3.83
CA GLY A 133 -10.70 10.04 2.76
C GLY A 133 -9.89 11.29 2.40
N ALA A 134 -8.76 11.55 3.06
CA ALA A 134 -7.93 12.71 2.75
C ALA A 134 -7.39 12.62 1.31
N PRO A 135 -7.19 13.77 0.64
CA PRO A 135 -6.51 13.79 -0.65
C PRO A 135 -5.04 13.44 -0.45
N LEU A 136 -4.49 12.61 -1.35
CA LEU A 136 -3.07 12.31 -1.38
C LEU A 136 -2.26 13.57 -1.71
N LYS A 137 -1.64 14.15 -0.70
CA LYS A 137 -0.70 15.26 -0.83
C LYS A 137 0.72 14.71 -0.74
N HIS A 138 1.30 14.31 -1.87
CA HIS A 138 2.70 13.85 -1.89
C HIS A 138 3.50 14.50 -3.01
N LYS A 139 4.77 14.82 -2.70
CA LYS A 139 5.72 15.51 -3.61
C LYS A 139 5.98 14.77 -4.93
N TRP A 140 5.67 13.47 -4.97
CA TRP A 140 5.86 12.59 -6.12
C TRP A 140 4.56 12.27 -6.88
N VAL A 141 3.41 12.70 -6.36
CA VAL A 141 2.14 12.54 -7.05
C VAL A 141 2.11 13.54 -8.20
N LEU A 142 2.10 13.02 -9.43
CA LEU A 142 1.86 13.86 -10.60
C LEU A 142 0.36 14.08 -10.85
N GLY A 143 -0.51 13.32 -10.17
CA GLY A 143 -1.96 13.38 -10.34
C GLY A 143 -2.45 12.76 -11.65
N LEU A 144 -3.73 12.97 -11.96
CA LEU A 144 -4.41 12.52 -13.19
C LEU A 144 -4.09 13.41 -14.41
N VAL A 145 -2.87 13.92 -14.53
CA VAL A 145 -2.49 14.99 -15.49
C VAL A 145 -2.45 14.53 -16.96
N ALA A 146 -2.89 13.31 -17.26
CA ALA A 146 -2.98 12.84 -18.64
C ALA A 146 -4.38 13.10 -19.22
N ASP A 147 -4.43 13.63 -20.45
CA ASP A 147 -5.66 13.72 -21.25
C ASP A 147 -6.37 12.37 -21.37
N ALA A 148 -7.63 12.36 -21.79
CA ALA A 148 -8.36 11.11 -21.93
C ALA A 148 -7.69 10.23 -23.00
N PRO A 149 -7.46 8.92 -22.73
CA PRO A 149 -6.75 8.08 -23.67
C PRO A 149 -7.54 7.90 -24.98
N PRO A 150 -6.83 7.87 -26.13
CA PRO A 150 -7.46 7.65 -27.43
C PRO A 150 -8.36 6.41 -27.40
N ALA A 151 -9.50 6.47 -28.10
CA ALA A 151 -10.50 5.39 -28.07
C ALA A 151 -9.90 4.01 -28.40
N ARG A 152 -8.97 3.95 -29.39
CA ARG A 152 -8.26 2.72 -29.76
C ARG A 152 -7.45 2.13 -28.60
N LEU A 153 -6.77 2.97 -27.82
CA LEU A 153 -5.99 2.55 -26.66
C LEU A 153 -6.92 1.99 -25.57
N ARG A 154 -8.02 2.70 -25.28
CA ARG A 154 -9.02 2.27 -24.30
C ARG A 154 -9.70 0.95 -24.67
N GLN A 155 -10.05 0.77 -25.94
CA GLN A 155 -10.85 -0.37 -26.40
C GLN A 155 -10.01 -1.64 -26.62
N HIS A 156 -8.78 -1.51 -27.12
CA HIS A 156 -7.99 -2.68 -27.53
C HIS A 156 -6.82 -2.98 -26.60
N LEU A 157 -6.08 -1.94 -26.18
CA LEU A 157 -4.85 -2.13 -25.42
C LEU A 157 -5.09 -2.20 -23.91
N ALA A 158 -5.98 -1.36 -23.38
CA ALA A 158 -6.25 -1.30 -21.94
C ALA A 158 -6.73 -2.64 -21.34
N PRO A 159 -7.65 -3.41 -21.98
CA PRO A 159 -8.06 -4.71 -21.45
C PRO A 159 -6.90 -5.71 -21.36
N ALA A 160 -6.06 -5.77 -22.40
CA ALA A 160 -4.90 -6.65 -22.43
C ALA A 160 -3.85 -6.25 -21.37
N LEU A 161 -3.59 -4.96 -21.21
CA LEU A 161 -2.66 -4.45 -20.20
C LEU A 161 -3.16 -4.69 -18.77
N ARG A 162 -4.46 -4.54 -18.52
CA ARG A 162 -5.06 -4.87 -17.22
C ARG A 162 -4.94 -6.36 -16.91
N LEU A 163 -5.17 -7.21 -17.91
CA LEU A 163 -5.02 -8.66 -17.75
C LEU A 163 -3.57 -9.04 -17.45
N LEU A 164 -2.61 -8.45 -18.17
CA LEU A 164 -1.18 -8.62 -17.87
C LEU A 164 -0.82 -8.17 -16.45
N ALA A 165 -1.25 -6.96 -16.06
CA ALA A 165 -0.97 -6.40 -14.75
C ALA A 165 -1.62 -7.19 -13.60
N SER A 166 -2.72 -7.92 -13.85
CA SER A 166 -3.39 -8.74 -12.83
C SER A 166 -2.65 -10.04 -12.49
N SER A 167 -1.74 -10.49 -13.36
CA SER A 167 -1.08 -11.81 -13.23
C SER A 167 0.34 -11.74 -12.67
N SER A 168 1.01 -10.59 -12.81
CA SER A 168 2.39 -10.38 -12.38
C SER A 168 2.72 -8.89 -12.37
N PRO A 169 3.66 -8.42 -11.53
CA PRO A 169 4.21 -7.08 -11.65
C PRO A 169 4.76 -6.84 -13.07
N ALA A 170 4.00 -6.10 -13.88
CA ALA A 170 4.35 -5.80 -15.26
C ALA A 170 5.33 -4.63 -15.33
N ARG A 171 6.39 -4.79 -16.13
CA ARG A 171 7.39 -3.75 -16.38
C ARG A 171 7.32 -3.32 -17.84
N ALA A 172 7.31 -2.01 -18.06
CA ALA A 172 7.35 -1.43 -19.38
C ALA A 172 8.44 -0.35 -19.43
N VAL A 173 9.19 -0.32 -20.53
CA VAL A 173 10.18 0.71 -20.78
C VAL A 173 9.68 1.57 -21.94
N VAL A 174 9.45 2.86 -21.67
CA VAL A 174 9.09 3.83 -22.70
C VAL A 174 10.38 4.51 -23.18
N THR A 175 10.81 4.18 -24.39
CA THR A 175 12.03 4.73 -25.00
C THR A 175 11.70 5.83 -26.00
N GLY A 176 12.63 6.76 -26.20
CA GLY A 176 12.47 7.90 -27.11
C GLY A 176 13.46 9.02 -26.80
N PRO A 177 13.72 9.92 -27.76
CA PRO A 177 14.63 11.05 -27.57
C PRO A 177 14.11 12.03 -26.52
N PRO A 178 14.97 12.92 -25.97
CA PRO A 178 14.53 14.01 -25.11
C PRO A 178 13.40 14.82 -25.76
N GLY A 179 12.35 15.15 -24.99
CA GLY A 179 11.19 15.90 -25.49
C GLY A 179 10.11 15.08 -26.22
N SER A 180 10.31 13.78 -26.46
CA SER A 180 9.34 12.91 -27.17
C SER A 180 8.01 12.63 -26.44
N GLY A 181 7.77 13.24 -25.27
CA GLY A 181 6.52 13.02 -24.52
C GLY A 181 6.43 11.67 -23.80
N ARG A 182 7.55 11.00 -23.49
CA ARG A 182 7.57 9.70 -22.78
C ARG A 182 6.71 9.67 -21.51
N LEU A 183 6.73 10.74 -20.72
CA LEU A 183 5.90 10.86 -19.52
C LEU A 183 4.41 11.03 -19.84
N ALA A 184 4.07 11.72 -20.94
CA ALA A 184 2.69 11.82 -21.39
C ALA A 184 2.16 10.43 -21.80
N VAL A 185 2.97 9.63 -22.51
CA VAL A 185 2.62 8.24 -22.84
C VAL A 185 2.42 7.41 -21.57
N ALA A 186 3.32 7.51 -20.58
CA ALA A 186 3.16 6.83 -19.30
C ALA A 186 1.87 7.24 -18.58
N GLY A 187 1.52 8.53 -18.61
CA GLY A 187 0.26 9.03 -18.06
C GLY A 187 -0.97 8.51 -18.79
N GLN A 188 -0.93 8.41 -20.13
CA GLN A 188 -2.01 7.81 -20.93
C GLN A 188 -2.22 6.33 -20.62
N LEU A 189 -1.12 5.59 -20.45
CA LEU A 189 -1.17 4.20 -20.01
C LEU A 189 -1.72 4.10 -18.58
N ALA A 190 -1.33 5.01 -17.69
CA ALA A 190 -1.83 5.06 -16.32
C ALA A 190 -3.34 5.25 -16.27
N ARG A 191 -3.86 6.23 -17.01
CA ARG A 191 -5.29 6.49 -17.10
C ARG A 191 -6.06 5.36 -17.79
N ALA A 192 -5.42 4.61 -18.67
CA ALA A 192 -6.03 3.45 -19.31
C ALA A 192 -6.10 2.24 -18.39
N ILE A 193 -5.06 1.96 -17.62
CA ILE A 193 -4.98 0.77 -16.75
C ILE A 193 -5.74 1.02 -15.44
N ALA A 194 -5.46 2.14 -14.77
CA ALA A 194 -5.98 2.52 -13.47
C ALA A 194 -6.52 3.97 -13.53
N PRO A 195 -7.72 4.18 -14.10
CA PRO A 195 -8.27 5.51 -14.40
C PRO A 195 -8.39 6.41 -13.16
N ASP A 196 -8.57 5.81 -11.99
CA ASP A 196 -8.81 6.52 -10.73
C ASP A 196 -7.53 6.69 -9.89
N ALA A 197 -6.46 5.97 -10.23
CA ALA A 197 -5.26 5.90 -9.41
C ALA A 197 -4.15 6.89 -9.83
N GLY A 198 -4.14 7.31 -11.09
CA GLY A 198 -3.18 8.30 -11.60
C GLY A 198 -1.74 7.79 -11.70
N LEU A 199 -0.80 8.74 -11.77
CA LEU A 199 0.63 8.47 -11.98
C LEU A 199 1.48 9.02 -10.82
N LEU A 200 2.37 8.17 -10.30
CA LEU A 200 3.42 8.53 -9.35
C LEU A 200 4.76 8.62 -10.07
N LEU A 201 5.57 9.62 -9.74
CA LEU A 201 6.90 9.81 -10.31
C LEU A 201 7.98 9.46 -9.28
N LEU A 202 8.87 8.54 -9.64
CA LEU A 202 10.09 8.26 -8.87
C LEU A 202 11.31 8.77 -9.65
N PRO A 203 11.80 10.01 -9.39
CA PRO A 203 12.97 10.56 -10.04
C PRO A 203 14.26 10.09 -9.35
N LEU A 204 14.83 8.98 -9.82
CA LEU A 204 15.95 8.30 -9.16
C LEU A 204 17.19 9.20 -9.00
N GLU A 205 17.54 9.98 -10.00
CA GLU A 205 18.67 10.93 -9.95
C GLU A 205 18.53 11.92 -8.76
N ARG A 206 17.33 12.47 -8.57
CA ARG A 206 17.05 13.43 -7.50
C ARG A 206 17.06 12.76 -6.13
N CYS A 207 16.53 11.55 -6.04
CA CYS A 207 16.53 10.77 -4.79
C CYS A 207 17.95 10.36 -4.38
N ALA A 208 18.76 9.89 -5.34
CA ALA A 208 20.15 9.50 -5.13
C ALA A 208 21.01 10.69 -4.66
N ARG A 209 20.91 11.85 -5.33
CA ARG A 209 21.63 13.07 -4.92
C ARG A 209 21.31 13.56 -3.51
N ARG A 210 20.13 13.20 -2.99
CA ARG A 210 19.69 13.57 -1.63
C ARG A 210 19.99 12.50 -0.58
N GLY A 211 20.61 11.38 -0.96
CA GLY A 211 20.83 10.24 -0.07
C GLY A 211 19.52 9.63 0.45
N ALA A 212 18.41 9.78 -0.27
CA ALA A 212 17.07 9.42 0.18
C ALA A 212 16.41 8.38 -0.75
N LEU A 213 17.21 7.56 -1.41
CA LEU A 213 16.75 6.62 -2.44
C LEU A 213 15.82 5.55 -1.85
N GLU A 214 16.26 4.82 -0.83
CA GLU A 214 15.50 3.75 -0.19
C GLU A 214 14.18 4.26 0.40
N ALA A 215 14.24 5.35 1.16
CA ALA A 215 13.05 5.99 1.71
C ALA A 215 12.07 6.44 0.60
N SER A 216 12.58 7.02 -0.49
CA SER A 216 11.71 7.44 -1.61
C SER A 216 11.08 6.26 -2.35
N ILE A 217 11.80 5.14 -2.50
CA ILE A 217 11.26 3.91 -3.09
C ILE A 217 10.15 3.35 -2.19
N ALA A 218 10.41 3.25 -0.89
CA ALA A 218 9.43 2.77 0.09
C ALA A 218 8.17 3.64 0.10
N ASP A 219 8.31 4.97 0.16
CA ASP A 219 7.18 5.91 0.13
C ASP A 219 6.35 5.74 -1.14
N VAL A 220 6.98 5.75 -2.32
CA VAL A 220 6.27 5.63 -3.60
C VAL A 220 5.60 4.26 -3.72
N ARG A 221 6.23 3.20 -3.20
CA ARG A 221 5.62 1.87 -3.16
C ARG A 221 4.35 1.86 -2.31
N THR A 222 4.42 2.37 -1.08
CA THR A 222 3.24 2.44 -0.21
C THR A 222 2.10 3.21 -0.88
N LEU A 223 2.41 4.36 -1.48
CA LEU A 223 1.41 5.16 -2.19
C LEU A 223 0.83 4.42 -3.40
N ALA A 224 1.66 3.72 -4.18
CA ALA A 224 1.22 2.92 -5.31
C ALA A 224 0.31 1.77 -4.87
N VAL A 225 0.63 1.12 -3.75
CA VAL A 225 -0.19 0.07 -3.15
C VAL A 225 -1.55 0.60 -2.71
N LEU A 226 -1.58 1.74 -2.01
CA LEU A 226 -2.81 2.38 -1.54
C LEU A 226 -3.72 2.81 -2.69
N THR A 227 -3.14 3.42 -3.72
CA THR A 227 -3.90 4.04 -4.82
C THR A 227 -4.15 3.13 -6.00
N GLY A 228 -3.24 2.19 -6.27
CA GLY A 228 -3.18 1.42 -7.51
C GLY A 228 -2.48 2.20 -8.63
N ALA A 229 -1.79 3.29 -8.28
CA ALA A 229 -1.16 4.17 -9.25
C ALA A 229 0.00 3.48 -9.95
N LEU A 230 0.19 3.83 -11.21
CA LEU A 230 1.38 3.43 -11.95
C LEU A 230 2.56 4.29 -11.54
N VAL A 231 3.72 3.65 -11.40
CA VAL A 231 4.96 4.32 -11.01
C VAL A 231 5.83 4.54 -12.24
N ALA A 232 6.01 5.80 -12.62
CA ALA A 232 6.97 6.23 -13.62
C ALA A 232 8.34 6.44 -12.97
N VAL A 233 9.27 5.51 -13.25
CA VAL A 233 10.66 5.63 -12.83
C VAL A 233 11.43 6.46 -13.85
N THR A 234 12.10 7.53 -13.39
CA THR A 234 12.83 8.46 -14.28
C THR A 234 14.23 8.78 -13.77
N GLY A 235 15.09 9.32 -14.64
CA GLY A 235 16.45 9.74 -14.28
C GLY A 235 17.45 8.60 -14.08
N ALA A 236 17.09 7.36 -14.44
CA ALA A 236 17.99 6.20 -14.32
C ALA A 236 19.26 6.34 -15.17
N ASP A 237 19.16 6.98 -16.35
CA ASP A 237 20.30 7.18 -17.25
C ASP A 237 21.39 8.08 -16.63
N ALA A 238 21.03 8.97 -15.70
CA ALA A 238 21.95 9.89 -15.04
C ALA A 238 22.74 9.25 -13.89
N LEU A 239 22.45 7.98 -13.54
CA LEU A 239 23.10 7.28 -12.42
C LEU A 239 24.41 6.57 -12.82
N GLY A 240 24.79 6.59 -14.10
CA GLY A 240 26.03 5.97 -14.58
C GLY A 240 26.14 4.50 -14.20
N GLU A 241 27.23 4.12 -13.53
CA GLU A 241 27.53 2.74 -13.11
C GLU A 241 26.53 2.18 -12.09
N GLN A 242 25.89 3.04 -11.28
CA GLN A 242 24.92 2.62 -10.26
C GLN A 242 23.54 2.27 -10.84
N ARG A 243 23.31 2.56 -12.13
CA ARG A 243 22.00 2.41 -12.80
C ARG A 243 21.39 1.02 -12.59
N ARG A 244 22.14 -0.05 -12.87
CA ARG A 244 21.60 -1.43 -12.80
C ARG A 244 21.18 -1.78 -11.38
N ALA A 245 22.07 -1.60 -10.41
CA ALA A 245 21.79 -1.88 -9.01
C ALA A 245 20.56 -1.13 -8.49
N VAL A 246 20.41 0.16 -8.85
CA VAL A 246 19.24 0.96 -8.45
C VAL A 246 17.96 0.48 -9.15
N GLN A 247 18.05 0.15 -10.45
CA GLN A 247 16.90 -0.40 -11.18
C GLN A 247 16.45 -1.74 -10.59
N ASP A 248 17.38 -2.61 -10.24
CA ASP A 248 17.11 -3.90 -9.59
C ASP A 248 16.49 -3.70 -8.20
N ALA A 249 17.01 -2.77 -7.40
CA ALA A 249 16.43 -2.45 -6.09
C ALA A 249 14.97 -1.92 -6.19
N VAL A 250 14.67 -1.08 -7.18
CA VAL A 250 13.29 -0.64 -7.45
C VAL A 250 12.44 -1.85 -7.86
N VAL A 251 12.95 -2.65 -8.77
CA VAL A 251 12.31 -3.87 -9.26
C VAL A 251 11.93 -4.82 -8.13
N ASP A 252 12.85 -5.07 -7.21
CA ASP A 252 12.66 -5.96 -6.07
C ASP A 252 11.66 -5.37 -5.08
N ALA A 253 11.75 -4.06 -4.83
CA ALA A 253 10.81 -3.36 -3.96
C ALA A 253 9.36 -3.46 -4.43
N PHE A 254 9.12 -3.45 -5.76
CA PHE A 254 7.79 -3.52 -6.37
C PHE A 254 7.35 -4.95 -6.76
N ALA A 255 8.21 -5.96 -6.54
CA ALA A 255 7.87 -7.36 -6.80
C ALA A 255 7.31 -8.11 -5.58
N SER A 256 7.51 -7.56 -4.37
CA SER A 256 7.15 -8.12 -3.06
C SER A 256 5.74 -7.78 -2.60
#